data_AF-A0A1V2UCW6-F1
#
_entry.id   AF-A0A1V2UCW6-F1
#
_cell.length_a   1.000
_cell.length_b   1.000
_cell.length_c   1.000
_cell.angle_alpha   90.00
_cell.angle_beta   90.00
_cell.angle_gamma   90.00
#
_symmetry.space_group_name_H-M   'P 1'
#
loop_
_entity.id
_entity.type
_entity.pdbx_description
1 polymer ?
#
loop_
_entity_poly.entity_id
_entity_poly.type
_entity_poly.pdbx_seq_one_letter_code
_entity_poly.pdbx_strand_id
1 'polypeptide(L)' 'MKVDELKAELDRLGIEYPSTVKKSELIELLKESE' A
#
# COMPACT_ATOMS: atom_id res chain seq x y z
N MET A 1 11.06 1.55 3.24
CA MET A 1 10.07 2.29 2.44
C MET A 1 9.36 3.34 3.28
N LYS A 2 9.17 4.53 2.71
CA LYS A 2 8.26 5.58 3.20
C LYS A 2 6.80 5.23 2.81
N VAL A 3 5.84 5.88 3.47
CA VAL A 3 4.41 5.71 3.16
C VAL A 3 4.12 6.01 1.69
N ASP A 4 4.74 7.04 1.13
CA ASP A 4 4.54 7.43 -0.27
C ASP A 4 5.02 6.37 -1.26
N GLU A 5 6.13 5.67 -0.95
CA GLU A 5 6.63 4.57 -1.78
C GLU A 5 5.70 3.35 -1.73
N LEU A 6 5.12 3.06 -0.56
CA LEU A 6 4.15 1.96 -0.41
C LEU A 6 2.87 2.24 -1.20
N LYS A 7 2.38 3.49 -1.13
CA LYS A 7 1.21 3.94 -1.89
C LYS A 7 1.45 3.86 -3.40
N ALA A 8 2.61 4.35 -3.87
CA ALA A 8 2.96 4.29 -5.27
C ALA A 8 3.02 2.85 -5.82
N GLU A 9 3.50 1.89 -5.03
CA GLU A 9 3.52 0.49 -5.44
C GLU A 9 2.11 -0.11 -5.47
N LEU A 10 1.27 0.17 -4.47
CA LEU A 10 -0.14 -0.24 -4.49
C LEU A 10 -0.91 0.37 -5.66
N ASP A 11 -0.69 1.65 -5.96
CA ASP A 11 -1.28 2.33 -7.11
C ASP A 11 -0.84 1.67 -8.42
N ARG A 12 0.45 1.31 -8.52
CA ARG A 12 1.01 0.58 -9.68
C ARG A 12 0.40 -0.81 -9.85
N LEU A 13 0.11 -1.48 -8.74
CA LEU A 13 -0.57 -2.78 -8.72
C LEU A 13 -2.10 -2.65 -8.92
N GLY A 14 -2.65 -1.43 -8.91
CA GLY A 14 -4.08 -1.19 -9.05
C GLY A 14 -4.88 -1.55 -7.78
N ILE A 15 -4.23 -1.56 -6.62
CA ILE A 15 -4.83 -1.91 -5.34
C ILE A 15 -5.33 -0.63 -4.67
N GLU A 16 -6.64 -0.56 -4.45
CA GLU A 16 -7.24 0.54 -3.71
C GLU A 16 -6.98 0.42 -2.20
N TYR A 17 -6.77 1.55 -1.55
CA TYR A 17 -6.61 1.62 -0.10
C TYR A 17 -7.33 2.86 0.47
N PRO A 18 -7.80 2.80 1.73
CA PRO A 18 -8.42 3.95 2.37
C PRO A 18 -7.48 5.16 2.46
N SER A 19 -8.00 6.38 2.36
CA SER A 19 -7.19 7.60 2.49
C SER A 19 -6.53 7.75 3.87
N THR A 20 -7.11 7.14 4.91
CA THR A 20 -6.61 7.10 6.29
C THR A 20 -5.82 5.83 6.63
N VAL A 21 -5.45 5.03 5.63
CA VAL A 21 -4.71 3.77 5.81
C VAL A 21 -3.40 3.99 6.55
N LYS A 22 -3.10 3.14 7.54
CA LYS A 22 -1.84 3.20 8.26
C LYS A 22 -0.72 2.56 7.47
N LYS A 23 0.51 2.93 7.81
CA LYS A 23 1.71 2.32 7.22
C LYS A 23 1.74 0.80 7.34
N SER A 24 1.30 0.25 8.46
CA SER A 24 1.26 -1.21 8.67
C SER A 24 0.30 -1.90 7.71
N GLU A 25 -0.89 -1.33 7.51
CA GLU A 25 -1.91 -1.88 6.62
C GLU A 25 -1.46 -1.82 5.15
N LEU A 26 -0.78 -0.74 4.74
CA LEU A 26 -0.18 -0.64 3.40
C LEU A 26 0.84 -1.76 3.14
N ILE A 27 1.61 -2.15 4.16
CA ILE A 27 2.59 -3.24 4.06
C ILE A 27 1.89 -4.59 3.96
N GLU A 28 0.80 -4.80 4.70
CA GLU A 28 0.02 -6.03 4.63
C GLU A 28 -0.60 -6.21 3.25
N LEU A 29 -1.24 -5.16 2.70
CA LEU A 29 -1.81 -5.19 1.34
C LEU A 29 -0.78 -5.55 0.26
N LEU A 30 0.44 -5.03 0.38
CA LEU A 30 1.53 -5.38 -0.56
C LEU A 30 1.94 -6.85 -0.44
N LYS A 31 2.01 -7.38 0.78
CA LYS A 31 2.37 -8.79 1.01
C LYS A 31 1.29 -9.76 0.56
N GLU A 32 0.02 -9.40 0.67
CA GLU A 32 -1.11 -10.21 0.18
C GLU A 32 -1.20 -10.24 -1.35
N SER A 33 -0.46 -9.36 -2.03
CA SER A 33 -0.45 -9.21 -3.49
C SER A 33 0.78 -9.84 -4.17
N GLU A 34 1.67 -10.47 -3.39
CA GLU A 34 2.74 -11.37 -3.87
C GLU A 34 2.26 -12.83 -3.94
#